data_AF-A0A6I1JGD4-F1
#
_entry.id   AF-A0A6I1JGD4-F1
#
_cell.length_a   1.000
_cell.length_b   1.000
_cell.length_c   1.000
_cell.angle_alpha   90.00
_cell.angle_beta   90.00
_cell.angle_gamma   90.00
#
_symmetry.space_group_name_H-M   'P 1'
#
loop_
_entity.id
_entity.type
_entity.pdbx_description
1 polymer ?
#
loop_
_entity_poly.entity_id
_entity_poly.type
_entity_poly.pdbx_seq_one_letter_code
_entity_poly.pdbx_strand_id
1 'polypeptide(L)'
;VGSAAAFADHVRVIWLTPAMDGLFLGSAGERRRFLDRLVLAVDAEHGTRVNALERALRSRNRLLEEMAPDPAWLDAIEHETAELAVAVAAARAETVRRLAGLIEATKDPSSPFPWALLALDGAIEVAVLERPAVTVEDDYRTALRESRHRDRAAGRTTHGPHLTDLLAVHGPTGAPAERCSTGQQKALLIGLVLAHARLVAGMAGFTPIVLLDEVAAHLDPERRAALYDALEALGSQVWMTGADPHAFAALGRRADILQVTPGSITRA
;
A
#
# COMPACT_ATOMS: atom_id res chain seq x y z
N VAL A 1 1.99 -22.50 12.22
CA VAL A 1 1.39 -21.58 11.24
C VAL A 1 1.37 -22.26 9.88
N GLY A 2 0.20 -22.42 9.25
CA GLY A 2 0.02 -23.29 8.07
C GLY A 2 0.06 -22.59 6.70
N SER A 3 0.09 -21.25 6.65
CA SER A 3 0.15 -20.46 5.42
C SER A 3 0.82 -19.11 5.68
N ALA A 4 1.23 -18.40 4.62
CA ALA A 4 1.75 -17.04 4.73
C ALA A 4 0.70 -16.06 5.29
N ALA A 5 -0.58 -16.24 4.93
CA ALA A 5 -1.68 -15.44 5.46
C ALA A 5 -1.85 -15.64 6.98
N ALA A 6 -1.85 -16.89 7.44
CA ALA A 6 -1.91 -17.21 8.88
C ALA A 6 -0.67 -16.72 9.65
N PHE A 7 0.47 -16.52 8.98
CA PHE A 7 1.67 -15.94 9.62
C PHE A 7 1.51 -14.44 9.87
N ALA A 8 0.75 -13.77 9.01
CA ALA A 8 0.51 -12.35 9.14
C ALA A 8 -0.28 -12.02 10.43
N ASP A 9 -1.08 -12.95 10.96
CA ASP A 9 -1.77 -12.78 12.26
C ASP A 9 -0.82 -12.69 13.46
N HIS A 10 0.41 -13.18 13.31
CA HIS A 10 1.42 -13.15 14.36
C HIS A 10 2.51 -12.10 14.13
N VAL A 11 2.77 -11.75 12.86
CA VAL A 11 3.84 -10.82 12.48
C VAL A 11 3.34 -9.89 11.38
N ARG A 12 3.39 -8.58 11.64
CA ARG A 12 3.22 -7.56 10.61
C ARG A 12 4.59 -7.03 10.23
N VAL A 13 4.86 -6.97 8.93
CA VAL A 13 6.13 -6.45 8.40
C VAL A 13 5.82 -5.27 7.51
N ILE A 14 6.49 -4.15 7.78
CA ILE A 14 6.47 -2.95 6.95
C ILE A 14 7.88 -2.76 6.42
N TRP A 15 8.01 -2.40 5.15
CA TRP A 15 9.33 -2.18 4.57
C TRP A 15 9.36 -1.01 3.61
N LEU A 16 10.55 -0.43 3.47
CA LEU A 16 10.88 0.59 2.50
C LEU A 16 12.19 0.21 1.81
N THR A 17 12.22 0.28 0.49
CA THR A 17 13.44 0.01 -0.30
C THR A 17 13.72 1.15 -1.26
N PRO A 18 14.96 1.29 -1.78
CA PRO A 18 15.32 2.38 -2.70
C PRO A 18 14.47 2.41 -3.98
N ALA A 19 14.01 1.25 -4.46
CA ALA A 19 13.13 1.17 -5.62
C ALA A 19 11.78 1.88 -5.40
N MET A 20 11.40 2.16 -4.15
CA MET A 20 10.17 2.85 -3.80
C MET A 20 10.33 4.38 -3.79
N ASP A 21 11.55 4.93 -3.85
CA ASP A 21 11.76 6.39 -3.89
C ASP A 21 11.05 7.04 -5.10
N GLY A 22 10.89 6.29 -6.19
CA GLY A 22 10.16 6.71 -7.39
C GLY A 22 8.64 6.51 -7.35
N LEU A 23 8.05 6.08 -6.22
CA LEU A 23 6.65 5.68 -6.11
C LEU A 23 5.66 6.69 -6.70
N PHE A 24 5.84 7.98 -6.38
CA PHE A 24 4.91 9.03 -6.79
C PHE A 24 5.02 9.37 -8.28
N LEU A 25 6.19 9.18 -8.89
CA LEU A 25 6.42 9.34 -10.33
C LEU A 25 6.08 8.07 -11.12
N GLY A 26 5.96 6.94 -10.43
CA GLY A 26 5.67 5.65 -11.02
C GLY A 26 4.29 5.56 -11.67
N SER A 27 4.00 4.37 -12.19
CA SER A 27 2.67 4.07 -12.74
C SER A 27 1.61 3.89 -11.64
N ALA A 28 0.34 4.04 -11.99
CA ALA A 28 -0.78 3.69 -11.09
C ALA A 28 -0.69 2.23 -10.59
N GLY A 29 -0.10 1.32 -11.37
CA GLY A 29 0.15 -0.06 -10.95
C GLY A 29 1.18 -0.19 -9.82
N GLU A 30 2.22 0.66 -9.81
CA GLU A 30 3.19 0.70 -8.70
C GLU A 30 2.55 1.26 -7.43
N ARG A 31 1.81 2.36 -7.56
CA ARG A 31 1.06 2.96 -6.45
C ARG A 31 -0.01 2.03 -5.88
N ARG A 32 -0.71 1.30 -6.73
CA ARG A 32 -1.69 0.29 -6.31
C ARG A 32 -1.04 -0.90 -5.62
N ARG A 33 0.11 -1.40 -6.10
CA ARG A 33 0.89 -2.43 -5.40
C ARG A 33 1.38 -1.94 -4.03
N PHE A 34 1.77 -0.68 -3.92
CA PHE A 34 2.10 -0.08 -2.64
C PHE A 34 0.89 -0.02 -1.71
N LEU A 35 -0.25 0.47 -2.19
CA LEU A 35 -1.52 0.47 -1.47
C LEU A 35 -1.91 -0.92 -0.97
N ASP A 36 -1.85 -1.94 -1.82
CA ASP A 36 -2.18 -3.32 -1.45
C ASP A 36 -1.25 -3.86 -0.36
N ARG A 37 0.02 -3.43 -0.30
CA ARG A 37 0.91 -3.75 0.83
C ARG A 37 0.48 -3.05 2.11
N LEU A 38 0.04 -1.79 2.03
CA LEU A 38 -0.47 -1.08 3.19
C LEU A 38 -1.69 -1.79 3.78
N VAL A 39 -2.61 -2.23 2.91
CA VAL A 39 -3.80 -2.99 3.31
C VAL A 39 -3.40 -4.36 3.88
N LEU A 40 -2.44 -5.07 3.27
CA LEU A 40 -1.98 -6.38 3.77
C LEU A 40 -1.46 -6.34 5.22
N ALA A 41 -0.83 -5.23 5.60
CA ALA A 41 -0.32 -5.07 6.97
C ALA A 41 -1.42 -4.86 8.01
N VAL A 42 -2.64 -4.49 7.60
CA VAL A 42 -3.81 -4.35 8.49
C VAL A 42 -4.80 -5.50 8.34
N ASP A 43 -4.85 -6.14 7.17
CA ASP A 43 -5.74 -7.25 6.82
C ASP A 43 -4.94 -8.36 6.12
N ALA A 44 -4.72 -9.46 6.86
CA ALA A 44 -3.94 -10.62 6.41
C ALA A 44 -4.48 -11.27 5.13
N GLU A 45 -5.80 -11.22 4.92
CA GLU A 45 -6.49 -11.92 3.83
C GLU A 45 -6.55 -11.09 2.55
N HIS A 46 -6.10 -9.83 2.58
CA HIS A 46 -6.14 -8.93 1.42
C HIS A 46 -5.40 -9.50 0.21
N GLY A 47 -4.20 -10.08 0.42
CA GLY A 47 -3.44 -10.70 -0.66
C GLY A 47 -4.18 -11.86 -1.32
N THR A 48 -4.88 -12.69 -0.55
CA THR A 48 -5.72 -13.77 -1.06
C THR A 48 -6.83 -13.23 -1.96
N ARG A 49 -7.53 -12.18 -1.51
CA ARG A 49 -8.63 -11.55 -2.26
C ARG A 49 -8.16 -10.87 -3.55
N VAL A 50 -7.04 -10.14 -3.52
CA VAL A 50 -6.45 -9.53 -4.72
C VAL A 50 -6.07 -10.60 -5.75
N ASN A 51 -5.41 -11.69 -5.32
CA ASN A 51 -5.05 -12.79 -6.21
C ASN A 51 -6.29 -13.51 -6.79
N ALA A 52 -7.36 -13.64 -6.01
CA ALA A 52 -8.62 -14.19 -6.49
C ALA A 52 -9.27 -13.27 -7.53
N LEU A 53 -9.32 -11.95 -7.27
CA LEU A 53 -9.85 -10.97 -8.22
C LEU A 53 -9.09 -11.00 -9.55
N GLU A 54 -7.76 -11.03 -9.51
CA GLU A 54 -6.96 -11.11 -10.74
C GLU A 54 -7.26 -12.38 -11.55
N ARG A 55 -7.48 -13.53 -10.88
CA ARG A 55 -7.90 -14.77 -11.53
C ARG A 55 -9.29 -14.64 -12.14
N ALA A 56 -10.25 -14.09 -11.41
CA ALA A 56 -11.61 -13.88 -11.89
C ALA A 56 -11.65 -12.96 -13.13
N LEU A 57 -10.92 -11.84 -13.09
CA LEU A 57 -10.77 -10.92 -14.23
C LEU A 57 -10.12 -11.60 -15.45
N ARG A 58 -9.06 -12.40 -15.25
CA ARG A 58 -8.44 -13.17 -16.34
C ARG A 58 -9.41 -14.19 -16.93
N SER A 59 -10.16 -14.91 -16.11
CA SER A 59 -11.16 -15.87 -16.56
C SER A 59 -12.30 -15.19 -17.32
N ARG A 60 -12.80 -14.06 -16.84
CA ARG A 60 -13.79 -13.23 -17.54
C ARG A 60 -13.28 -12.78 -18.91
N ASN A 61 -12.08 -12.21 -18.98
CA ASN A 61 -11.51 -11.73 -20.24
C ASN A 61 -11.37 -12.88 -21.25
N ARG A 62 -10.94 -14.07 -20.80
CA ARG A 62 -10.85 -15.26 -21.65
C ARG A 62 -12.21 -15.69 -22.20
N LEU A 63 -13.26 -15.69 -21.38
CA LEU A 63 -14.61 -16.00 -21.86
C LEU A 63 -15.08 -14.98 -22.90
N LEU A 64 -14.76 -13.69 -22.71
CA LEU A 64 -15.13 -12.65 -23.68
C LEU A 64 -14.43 -12.78 -25.03
N GLU A 65 -13.29 -13.47 -25.12
CA GLU A 65 -12.59 -13.73 -26.38
C GLU A 65 -13.33 -14.76 -27.25
N GLU A 66 -14.15 -15.62 -26.64
CA GLU A 66 -14.91 -16.65 -27.36
C GLU A 66 -15.89 -16.04 -28.37
N MET A 67 -16.14 -16.75 -29.48
CA MET A 67 -17.04 -16.24 -30.52
C MET A 67 -18.47 -16.08 -30.01
N ALA A 68 -18.94 -17.07 -29.26
CA ALA A 68 -20.27 -17.14 -28.66
C ALA A 68 -20.16 -17.68 -27.22
N PRO A 69 -19.73 -16.85 -26.25
CA PRO A 69 -19.60 -17.27 -24.86
C PRO A 69 -20.97 -17.60 -24.26
N ASP A 70 -21.02 -18.63 -23.42
CA ASP A 70 -22.22 -19.00 -22.68
C ASP A 70 -22.63 -17.85 -21.73
N PRO A 71 -23.83 -17.25 -21.88
CA PRO A 71 -24.30 -16.18 -21.00
C PRO A 71 -24.34 -16.57 -19.52
N ALA A 72 -24.64 -17.83 -19.19
CA ALA A 72 -24.70 -18.29 -17.81
C ALA A 72 -23.30 -18.33 -17.17
N TRP A 73 -22.27 -18.67 -17.95
CA TRP A 73 -20.88 -18.67 -17.47
C TRP A 73 -20.37 -17.24 -17.27
N LEU A 74 -20.71 -16.33 -18.18
CA LEU A 74 -20.42 -14.91 -18.02
C LEU A 74 -21.11 -14.32 -16.78
N ASP A 75 -22.39 -14.62 -16.57
CA ASP A 75 -23.15 -14.15 -15.41
C ASP A 75 -22.54 -14.68 -14.10
N ALA A 76 -22.12 -15.95 -14.08
CA ALA A 76 -21.49 -16.57 -12.91
C ALA A 76 -20.12 -15.95 -12.58
N ILE A 77 -19.22 -15.79 -13.57
CA ILE A 77 -17.90 -15.20 -13.30
C ILE A 77 -17.99 -13.71 -12.94
N GLU A 78 -18.96 -12.98 -13.50
CA GLU A 78 -19.18 -11.57 -13.17
C GLU A 78 -19.74 -11.39 -11.77
N HIS A 79 -20.53 -12.35 -11.28
CA HIS A 79 -20.95 -12.38 -9.88
C HIS A 79 -19.75 -12.53 -8.93
N GLU A 80 -18.90 -13.55 -9.14
CA GLU A 80 -17.69 -13.77 -8.33
C GLU A 80 -16.73 -12.57 -8.43
N THR A 81 -16.56 -12.02 -9.63
CA THR A 81 -15.71 -10.85 -9.87
C THR A 81 -16.22 -9.65 -9.07
N ALA A 82 -17.54 -9.45 -9.00
CA ALA A 82 -18.11 -8.31 -8.30
C ALA A 82 -17.91 -8.38 -6.79
N GLU A 83 -18.17 -9.54 -6.17
CA GLU A 83 -17.94 -9.77 -4.74
C GLU A 83 -16.46 -9.54 -4.37
N LEU A 84 -15.55 -10.12 -5.15
CA LEU A 84 -14.10 -9.95 -4.93
C LEU A 84 -13.66 -8.50 -5.13
N ALA A 85 -14.17 -7.82 -6.14
CA ALA A 85 -13.85 -6.43 -6.44
C ALA A 85 -14.30 -5.49 -5.31
N VAL A 86 -15.54 -5.66 -4.84
CA VAL A 86 -16.09 -4.86 -3.74
C VAL A 86 -15.35 -5.12 -2.44
N ALA A 87 -15.00 -6.36 -2.13
CA ALA A 87 -14.19 -6.68 -0.96
C ALA A 87 -12.79 -6.05 -0.99
N VAL A 88 -12.11 -6.09 -2.15
CA VAL A 88 -10.80 -5.44 -2.34
C VAL A 88 -10.91 -3.92 -2.23
N ALA A 89 -11.92 -3.33 -2.86
CA ALA A 89 -12.16 -1.90 -2.83
C ALA A 89 -12.49 -1.40 -1.41
N ALA A 90 -13.34 -2.11 -0.67
CA ALA A 90 -13.69 -1.78 0.70
C ALA A 90 -12.47 -1.79 1.62
N ALA A 91 -11.63 -2.83 1.54
CA ALA A 91 -10.41 -2.92 2.35
C ALA A 91 -9.43 -1.76 2.06
N ARG A 92 -9.26 -1.39 0.78
CA ARG A 92 -8.44 -0.25 0.36
C ARG A 92 -9.00 1.08 0.87
N ALA A 93 -10.29 1.33 0.63
CA ALA A 93 -10.96 2.55 1.02
C ALA A 93 -10.91 2.75 2.53
N GLU A 94 -11.18 1.70 3.30
CA GLU A 94 -11.14 1.72 4.76
C GLU A 94 -9.71 1.98 5.29
N THR A 95 -8.70 1.35 4.70
CA THR A 95 -7.30 1.56 5.08
C THR A 95 -6.87 3.01 4.84
N VAL A 96 -7.18 3.56 3.65
CA VAL A 96 -6.86 4.96 3.34
C VAL A 96 -7.61 5.92 4.24
N ARG A 97 -8.90 5.67 4.52
CA ARG A 97 -9.72 6.49 5.43
C ARG A 97 -9.13 6.53 6.84
N ARG A 98 -8.75 5.37 7.40
CA ARG A 98 -8.12 5.29 8.73
C ARG A 98 -6.75 5.95 8.75
N LEU A 99 -5.93 5.71 7.73
CA LEU A 99 -4.60 6.29 7.62
C LEU A 99 -4.67 7.82 7.50
N ALA A 100 -5.57 8.34 6.67
CA ALA A 100 -5.81 9.78 6.54
C ALA A 100 -6.30 10.39 7.86
N GLY A 101 -7.22 9.71 8.58
CA GLY A 101 -7.66 10.15 9.90
C GLY A 101 -6.54 10.19 10.94
N LEU A 102 -5.67 9.18 10.97
CA LEU A 102 -4.50 9.16 11.85
C LEU A 102 -3.50 10.25 11.48
N ILE A 103 -3.22 10.43 10.19
CA ILE A 103 -2.34 11.49 9.70
C ILE A 103 -2.86 12.85 10.14
N GLU A 104 -4.15 13.12 9.94
CA GLU A 104 -4.76 14.39 10.33
C GLU A 104 -4.68 14.63 11.84
N ALA A 105 -4.92 13.60 12.65
CA ALA A 105 -4.84 13.69 14.12
C ALA A 105 -3.41 13.88 14.65
N THR A 106 -2.39 13.48 13.89
CA THR A 106 -0.98 13.47 14.32
C THR A 106 -0.07 14.40 13.51
N LYS A 107 -0.63 15.21 12.60
CA LYS A 107 0.17 16.06 11.73
C LYS A 107 0.94 17.09 12.56
N ASP A 108 2.21 17.25 12.23
CA ASP A 108 3.11 18.18 12.88
C ASP A 108 3.86 19.00 11.81
N PRO A 109 3.59 20.31 11.69
CA PRO A 109 4.32 21.20 10.79
C PRO A 109 5.81 21.32 11.07
N SER A 110 6.26 21.00 12.28
CA SER A 110 7.68 21.01 12.65
C SER A 110 8.41 19.70 12.32
N SER A 111 7.67 18.64 11.96
CA SER A 111 8.27 17.36 11.58
C SER A 111 9.11 17.50 10.30
N PRO A 112 10.35 16.98 10.28
CA PRO A 112 11.16 16.92 9.06
C PRO A 112 10.58 15.97 8.00
N PHE A 113 9.63 15.10 8.39
CA PHE A 113 8.86 14.25 7.50
C PHE A 113 7.44 14.82 7.34
N PRO A 114 7.13 15.43 6.18
CA PRO A 114 5.83 16.05 5.95
C PRO A 114 4.71 15.00 5.89
N TRP A 115 3.49 15.41 6.25
CA TRP A 115 2.32 14.54 6.13
C TRP A 115 1.79 14.49 4.69
N ALA A 116 1.14 13.38 4.35
CA ALA A 116 0.49 13.18 3.06
C ALA A 116 -1.04 13.32 3.20
N LEU A 117 -1.67 14.01 2.25
CA LEU A 117 -3.11 13.90 2.04
C LEU A 117 -3.33 12.81 0.99
N LEU A 118 -4.14 11.81 1.33
CA LEU A 118 -4.35 10.62 0.51
C LEU A 118 -5.78 10.59 -0.03
N ALA A 119 -5.94 10.14 -1.26
CA ALA A 119 -7.23 9.83 -1.86
C ALA A 119 -7.11 8.62 -2.80
N LEU A 120 -8.24 7.98 -3.07
CA LEU A 120 -8.32 6.92 -4.08
C LEU A 120 -9.11 7.43 -5.27
N ASP A 121 -8.53 7.33 -6.46
CA ASP A 121 -9.25 7.49 -7.71
C ASP A 121 -9.78 6.12 -8.14
N GLY A 122 -10.95 5.77 -7.60
CA GLY A 122 -11.61 4.49 -7.82
C GLY A 122 -13.10 4.56 -7.49
N ALA A 123 -13.96 4.38 -8.50
CA ALA A 123 -15.40 4.57 -8.34
C ALA A 123 -16.03 3.59 -7.34
N ILE A 124 -15.52 2.34 -7.28
CA ILE A 124 -16.03 1.33 -6.36
C ILE A 124 -15.57 1.67 -4.93
N GLU A 125 -14.31 2.05 -4.74
CA GLU A 125 -13.77 2.49 -3.45
C GLU A 125 -14.54 3.68 -2.85
N VAL A 126 -14.99 4.62 -3.69
CA VAL A 126 -15.88 5.71 -3.25
C VAL A 126 -17.26 5.16 -2.89
N ALA A 127 -17.87 4.35 -3.76
CA ALA A 127 -19.22 3.84 -3.57
C ALA A 127 -19.38 2.99 -2.30
N VAL A 128 -18.40 2.16 -1.96
CA VAL A 128 -18.45 1.27 -0.77
C VAL A 128 -18.33 2.00 0.55
N LEU A 129 -17.87 3.26 0.56
CA LEU A 129 -17.85 4.09 1.76
C LEU A 129 -19.22 4.74 2.03
N GLU A 130 -20.05 4.89 1.01
CA GLU A 130 -21.32 5.63 1.09
C GLU A 130 -22.54 4.71 1.09
N ARG A 131 -22.42 3.51 0.53
CA ARG A 131 -23.53 2.60 0.25
C ARG A 131 -23.22 1.17 0.72
N PRO A 132 -24.24 0.36 1.04
CA PRO A 132 -24.04 -1.04 1.40
C PRO A 132 -23.31 -1.83 0.30
N ALA A 133 -22.37 -2.70 0.70
CA ALA A 133 -21.56 -3.49 -0.22
C ALA A 133 -22.40 -4.26 -1.26
N VAL A 134 -23.49 -4.89 -0.83
CA VAL A 134 -24.41 -5.64 -1.71
C VAL A 134 -24.98 -4.78 -2.85
N THR A 135 -25.30 -3.51 -2.59
CA THR A 135 -25.79 -2.59 -3.63
C THR A 135 -24.67 -2.25 -4.62
N VAL A 136 -23.44 -2.05 -4.12
CA VAL A 136 -22.29 -1.76 -4.98
C VAL A 136 -21.90 -2.99 -5.82
N GLU A 137 -22.06 -4.19 -5.29
CA GLU A 137 -21.85 -5.46 -6.01
C GLU A 137 -22.83 -5.59 -7.19
N ASP A 138 -24.11 -5.30 -6.96
CA ASP A 138 -25.14 -5.36 -8.00
C ASP A 138 -24.93 -4.28 -9.08
N ASP A 139 -24.58 -3.06 -8.69
CA ASP A 139 -24.20 -1.99 -9.61
C ASP A 139 -23.00 -2.39 -10.47
N TYR A 140 -21.96 -2.95 -9.84
CA TYR A 140 -20.75 -3.32 -10.56
C TYR A 140 -20.96 -4.54 -11.48
N ARG A 141 -21.78 -5.51 -11.07
CA ARG A 141 -22.22 -6.63 -11.93
C ARG A 141 -22.95 -6.12 -13.16
N THR A 142 -23.82 -5.12 -12.99
CA THR A 142 -24.54 -4.47 -14.09
C THR A 142 -23.56 -3.76 -15.03
N ALA A 143 -22.61 -3.00 -14.47
CA ALA A 143 -21.56 -2.34 -15.25
C ALA A 143 -20.70 -3.34 -16.05
N LEU A 144 -20.32 -4.48 -15.46
CA LEU A 144 -19.61 -5.57 -16.14
C LEU A 144 -20.43 -6.14 -17.30
N ARG A 145 -21.72 -6.41 -17.08
CA ARG A 145 -22.62 -6.94 -18.10
C ARG A 145 -22.78 -5.98 -19.28
N GLU A 146 -22.95 -4.69 -19.00
CA GLU A 146 -23.09 -3.65 -20.01
C GLU A 146 -21.78 -3.34 -20.76
N SER A 147 -20.62 -3.55 -20.12
CA SER A 147 -19.32 -3.31 -20.73
C SER A 147 -18.78 -4.47 -21.56
N ARG A 148 -19.43 -5.64 -21.59
CA ARG A 148 -18.92 -6.86 -22.27
C ARG A 148 -18.39 -6.62 -23.68
N HIS A 149 -19.14 -5.93 -24.54
CA HIS A 149 -18.71 -5.65 -25.91
C HIS A 149 -17.46 -4.75 -25.96
N ARG A 150 -17.42 -3.71 -25.10
CA ARG A 150 -16.28 -2.81 -24.99
C ARG A 150 -15.05 -3.53 -24.44
N ASP A 151 -15.24 -4.35 -23.42
CA ASP A 151 -14.16 -5.13 -22.78
C ASP A 151 -13.59 -6.18 -23.74
N ARG A 152 -14.45 -6.85 -24.52
CA ARG A 152 -14.02 -7.75 -25.60
C ARG A 152 -13.16 -7.04 -26.63
N ALA A 153 -13.61 -5.88 -27.12
CA ALA A 153 -12.85 -5.09 -28.09
C ALA A 153 -11.52 -4.57 -27.51
N ALA A 154 -11.48 -4.26 -26.21
CA ALA A 154 -10.27 -3.82 -25.52
C ALA A 154 -9.32 -4.96 -25.10
N GLY A 155 -9.76 -6.22 -25.18
CA GLY A 155 -9.03 -7.39 -24.68
C GLY A 155 -8.84 -7.42 -23.15
N ARG A 156 -9.60 -6.59 -22.42
CA ARG A 156 -9.50 -6.46 -20.96
C ARG A 156 -10.75 -5.85 -20.36
N THR A 157 -11.02 -6.18 -19.10
CA THR A 157 -12.05 -5.53 -18.29
C THR A 157 -11.67 -4.06 -18.03
N THR A 158 -12.54 -3.13 -18.42
CA THR A 158 -12.28 -1.67 -18.41
C THR A 158 -12.78 -0.93 -17.17
N HIS A 159 -13.47 -1.61 -16.25
CA HIS A 159 -13.96 -1.04 -14.99
C HIS A 159 -13.64 -1.98 -13.84
N GLY A 160 -13.20 -1.45 -12.70
CA GLY A 160 -12.93 -2.25 -11.52
C GLY A 160 -11.76 -1.71 -10.69
N PRO A 161 -11.54 -2.27 -9.50
CA PRO A 161 -10.52 -1.78 -8.58
C PRO A 161 -9.10 -2.14 -9.05
N HIS A 162 -8.94 -3.00 -10.06
CA HIS A 162 -7.65 -3.23 -10.73
C HIS A 162 -7.15 -1.99 -11.50
N LEU A 163 -7.97 -0.95 -11.65
CA LEU A 163 -7.62 0.32 -12.27
C LEU A 163 -7.42 1.46 -11.26
N THR A 164 -7.81 1.28 -9.99
CA THR A 164 -7.77 2.31 -8.93
C THR A 164 -6.40 2.91 -8.71
N ASP A 165 -6.29 4.23 -8.70
CA ASP A 165 -5.05 4.92 -8.39
C ASP A 165 -5.01 5.46 -6.96
N LEU A 166 -3.83 5.45 -6.33
CA LEU A 166 -3.59 6.12 -5.06
C LEU A 166 -3.03 7.51 -5.34
N LEU A 167 -3.78 8.53 -4.98
CA LEU A 167 -3.37 9.93 -5.09
C LEU A 167 -2.74 10.39 -3.78
N ALA A 168 -1.64 11.12 -3.88
CA ALA A 168 -0.96 11.71 -2.73
C ALA A 168 -0.63 13.18 -3.00
N VAL A 169 -0.87 14.01 -2.00
CA VAL A 169 -0.56 15.44 -2.00
C VAL A 169 0.34 15.74 -0.81
N HIS A 170 1.37 16.56 -1.03
CA HIS A 170 2.24 17.06 0.02
C HIS A 170 1.46 18.03 0.90
N GLY A 171 1.16 17.61 2.13
CA GLY A 171 0.24 18.32 3.04
C GLY A 171 0.58 19.80 3.26
N PRO A 172 1.83 20.16 3.63
CA PRO A 172 2.19 21.54 3.89
C PRO A 172 2.06 22.51 2.69
N THR A 173 2.27 22.02 1.46
CA THR A 173 2.30 22.89 0.26
C THR A 173 1.07 22.75 -0.62
N GLY A 174 0.27 21.70 -0.43
CA GLY A 174 -0.84 21.36 -1.31
C GLY A 174 -0.41 20.87 -2.70
N ALA A 175 0.89 20.67 -2.94
CA ALA A 175 1.39 20.23 -4.24
C ALA A 175 1.15 18.71 -4.44
N PRO A 176 0.71 18.26 -5.62
CA PRO A 176 0.70 16.83 -5.95
C PRO A 176 2.08 16.21 -5.71
N ALA A 177 2.13 15.03 -5.10
CA ALA A 177 3.40 14.40 -4.71
C ALA A 177 4.34 14.17 -5.91
N GLU A 178 3.79 13.81 -7.08
CA GLU A 178 4.52 13.65 -8.34
C GLU A 178 5.26 14.92 -8.80
N ARG A 179 4.80 16.11 -8.36
CA ARG A 179 5.39 17.42 -8.71
C ARG A 179 6.36 17.95 -7.66
N CYS A 180 6.51 17.25 -6.54
CA CYS A 180 7.46 17.62 -5.50
C CYS A 180 8.89 17.27 -5.92
N SER A 181 9.90 17.90 -5.31
CA SER A 181 11.30 17.52 -5.54
C SER A 181 11.57 16.10 -5.04
N THR A 182 12.60 15.42 -5.57
CA THR A 182 12.95 14.05 -5.16
C THR A 182 13.18 13.94 -3.63
N GLY A 183 13.79 14.94 -3.02
CA GLY A 183 13.99 14.98 -1.56
C GLY A 183 12.69 15.20 -0.77
N GLN A 184 11.72 15.92 -1.32
CA GLN A 184 10.38 16.06 -0.74
C GLN A 184 9.57 14.77 -0.91
N GLN A 185 9.64 14.12 -2.08
CA GLN A 185 9.00 12.83 -2.33
C GLN A 185 9.50 11.77 -1.34
N LYS A 186 10.82 11.65 -1.16
CA LYS A 186 11.41 10.71 -0.21
C LYS A 186 10.96 10.98 1.23
N ALA A 187 11.00 12.25 1.67
CA ALA A 187 10.54 12.60 3.01
C ALA A 187 9.03 12.34 3.22
N LEU A 188 8.20 12.62 2.22
CA LEU A 188 6.76 12.34 2.24
C LEU A 188 6.48 10.84 2.30
N LEU A 189 7.22 10.03 1.55
CA LEU A 189 7.11 8.58 1.57
C LEU A 189 7.51 8.00 2.94
N ILE A 190 8.61 8.47 3.52
CA ILE A 190 9.03 8.07 4.87
C ILE A 190 7.95 8.47 5.89
N GLY A 191 7.43 9.70 5.83
CA GLY A 191 6.35 10.16 6.70
C GLY A 191 5.09 9.28 6.60
N LEU A 192 4.73 8.89 5.37
CA LEU A 192 3.61 7.99 5.10
C LEU A 192 3.84 6.58 5.69
N VAL A 193 5.04 6.02 5.53
CA VAL A 193 5.40 4.70 6.10
C VAL A 193 5.39 4.73 7.63
N LEU A 194 5.92 5.79 8.25
CA LEU A 194 5.89 5.97 9.70
C LEU A 194 4.46 6.09 10.23
N ALA A 195 3.60 6.85 9.55
CA ALA A 195 2.18 6.96 9.90
C ALA A 195 1.46 5.61 9.76
N HIS A 196 1.77 4.84 8.71
CA HIS A 196 1.21 3.51 8.51
C HIS A 196 1.69 2.51 9.57
N ALA A 197 2.96 2.57 10.00
CA ALA A 197 3.45 1.75 11.10
C ALA A 197 2.70 2.02 12.42
N ARG A 198 2.40 3.30 12.72
CA ARG A 198 1.53 3.67 13.85
C ARG A 198 0.11 3.13 13.70
N LEU A 199 -0.46 3.21 12.49
CA LEU A 199 -1.79 2.67 12.21
C LEU A 199 -1.85 1.16 12.47
N VAL A 200 -0.87 0.41 11.93
CA VAL A 200 -0.79 -1.05 12.10
C VAL A 200 -0.65 -1.41 13.56
N ALA A 201 0.22 -0.72 14.31
CA ALA A 201 0.37 -0.94 15.75
C ALA A 201 -0.95 -0.73 16.52
N GLY A 202 -1.67 0.36 16.21
CA GLY A 202 -2.95 0.68 16.84
C GLY A 202 -4.08 -0.29 16.48
N MET A 203 -4.06 -0.88 15.27
CA MET A 203 -5.08 -1.82 14.83
C MET A 203 -4.83 -3.26 15.28
N ALA A 204 -3.57 -3.72 15.20
CA ALA A 204 -3.20 -5.10 15.52
C ALA A 204 -3.00 -5.34 17.03
N GLY A 205 -2.81 -4.27 17.82
CA GLY A 205 -2.48 -4.36 19.24
C GLY A 205 -1.03 -4.77 19.52
N PHE A 206 -0.22 -4.93 18.48
CA PHE A 206 1.22 -5.17 18.55
C PHE A 206 1.94 -4.40 17.45
N THR A 207 3.18 -4.00 17.70
CA THR A 207 3.98 -3.21 16.78
C THR A 207 4.51 -4.04 15.61
N PRO A 208 4.51 -3.52 14.36
CA PRO A 208 5.08 -4.22 13.23
C PRO A 208 6.62 -4.28 13.32
N ILE A 209 7.23 -5.26 12.65
CA ILE A 209 8.65 -5.22 12.30
C ILE A 209 8.82 -4.23 11.15
N VAL A 210 9.78 -3.32 11.26
CA VAL A 210 10.07 -2.30 10.24
C VAL A 210 11.42 -2.60 9.59
N LEU A 211 11.44 -2.79 8.27
CA LEU A 211 12.63 -3.09 7.48
C LEU A 211 12.94 -1.92 6.53
N LEU A 212 14.04 -1.22 6.75
CA LEU A 212 14.37 -0.04 5.97
C LEU A 212 15.70 -0.23 5.24
N ASP A 213 15.62 -0.41 3.93
CA ASP A 213 16.78 -0.68 3.09
C ASP A 213 17.35 0.62 2.52
N GLU A 214 18.61 0.93 2.83
CA GLU A 214 19.32 2.16 2.41
C GLU A 214 18.53 3.47 2.71
N VAL A 215 17.71 3.48 3.76
CA VAL A 215 16.82 4.62 4.06
C VAL A 215 17.58 5.85 4.56
N ALA A 216 18.65 5.62 5.33
CA ALA A 216 19.46 6.69 5.91
C ALA A 216 20.36 7.34 4.86
N ALA A 217 20.59 6.65 3.73
CA ALA A 217 21.31 7.18 2.60
C ALA A 217 20.53 8.37 2.01
N HIS A 218 21.26 9.45 1.74
CA HIS A 218 20.74 10.69 1.16
C HIS A 218 19.80 11.52 2.05
N LEU A 219 19.61 11.15 3.32
CA LEU A 219 19.04 12.06 4.32
C LEU A 219 20.13 12.97 4.86
N ASP A 220 19.81 14.24 5.15
CA ASP A 220 20.68 15.12 5.93
C ASP A 220 20.74 14.68 7.41
N PRO A 221 21.71 15.16 8.20
CA PRO A 221 21.87 14.73 9.60
C PRO A 221 20.64 14.97 10.48
N GLU A 222 19.91 16.06 10.27
CA GLU A 222 18.72 16.41 11.04
C GLU A 222 17.60 15.39 10.76
N ARG A 223 17.34 15.10 9.49
CA ARG A 223 16.35 14.08 9.08
C ARG A 223 16.71 12.68 9.57
N ARG A 224 18.00 12.31 9.58
CA ARG A 224 18.44 11.00 10.11
C ARG A 224 18.13 10.90 11.60
N ALA A 225 18.51 11.90 12.40
CA ALA A 225 18.22 11.92 13.83
C ALA A 225 16.72 11.80 14.10
N ALA A 226 15.91 12.60 13.39
CA ALA A 226 14.45 12.54 13.54
C ALA A 226 13.84 11.21 13.08
N LEU A 227 14.40 10.56 12.05
CA LEU A 227 13.96 9.22 11.65
C LEU A 227 14.20 8.23 12.78
N TYR A 228 15.39 8.25 13.38
CA TYR A 228 15.75 7.35 14.47
C TYR A 228 14.87 7.57 15.70
N ASP A 229 14.60 8.82 16.06
CA ASP A 229 13.71 9.16 17.19
C ASP A 229 12.27 8.71 16.91
N ALA A 230 11.78 8.90 15.68
CA ALA A 230 10.46 8.43 15.28
C ALA A 230 10.36 6.89 15.31
N LEU A 231 11.40 6.19 14.90
CA LEU A 231 11.47 4.72 14.93
C LEU A 231 11.52 4.17 16.35
N GLU A 232 12.27 4.81 17.25
CA GLU A 232 12.32 4.45 18.67
C GLU A 232 10.95 4.67 19.33
N ALA A 233 10.28 5.77 19.02
CA ALA A 233 8.93 6.07 19.53
C ALA A 233 7.85 5.09 19.05
N LEU A 234 8.06 4.39 17.92
CA LEU A 234 7.13 3.35 17.46
C LEU A 234 7.10 2.13 18.40
N GLY A 235 8.19 1.86 19.13
CA GLY A 235 8.36 0.62 19.90
C GLY A 235 8.49 -0.64 19.03
N SER A 236 8.65 -0.46 17.72
CA SER A 236 8.83 -1.54 16.75
C SER A 236 10.23 -2.15 16.82
N GLN A 237 10.35 -3.43 16.44
CA GLN A 237 11.65 -3.97 16.06
C GLN A 237 12.02 -3.43 14.68
N VAL A 238 13.17 -2.75 14.58
CA VAL A 238 13.60 -2.09 13.34
C VAL A 238 14.90 -2.68 12.84
N TRP A 239 14.94 -3.02 11.56
CA TRP A 239 16.15 -3.39 10.84
C TRP A 239 16.45 -2.34 9.78
N MET A 240 17.70 -1.88 9.73
CA MET A 240 18.16 -0.92 8.74
C MET A 240 19.41 -1.45 8.07
N THR A 241 19.56 -1.18 6.78
CA THR A 241 20.79 -1.45 6.01
C THR A 241 21.36 -0.14 5.50
N GLY A 242 22.68 -0.11 5.31
CA GLY A 242 23.36 1.00 4.67
C GLY A 242 24.84 0.72 4.48
N ALA A 243 25.41 1.24 3.40
CA ALA A 243 26.82 1.06 3.08
C ALA A 243 27.79 1.96 3.89
N ASP A 244 27.34 3.11 4.38
CA ASP A 244 28.17 4.07 5.15
C ASP A 244 27.86 4.00 6.65
N PRO A 245 28.81 3.52 7.50
CA PRO A 245 28.64 3.51 8.95
C PRO A 245 28.34 4.88 9.57
N HIS A 246 28.84 5.98 8.97
CA HIS A 246 28.60 7.33 9.49
C HIS A 246 27.13 7.74 9.40
N ALA A 247 26.35 7.14 8.49
CA ALA A 247 24.91 7.36 8.42
C ALA A 247 24.20 6.94 9.72
N PHE A 248 24.76 5.96 10.43
CA PHE A 248 24.20 5.38 11.66
C PHE A 248 24.84 5.92 12.94
N ALA A 249 25.84 6.80 12.85
CA ALA A 249 26.57 7.30 14.02
C ALA A 249 25.65 7.94 15.09
N ALA A 250 24.56 8.60 14.66
CA ALA A 250 23.58 9.23 15.56
C ALA A 250 22.72 8.23 16.36
N LEU A 251 22.73 6.93 16.02
CA LEU A 251 22.10 5.90 16.84
C LEU A 251 22.92 5.62 18.10
N GLY A 252 24.25 5.73 18.04
CA GLY A 252 25.14 5.47 19.17
C GLY A 252 24.86 4.09 19.80
N ARG A 253 24.51 4.09 21.10
CA ARG A 253 24.19 2.87 21.87
C ARG A 253 22.73 2.40 21.74
N ARG A 254 21.90 3.08 20.95
CA ARG A 254 20.48 2.74 20.75
C ARG A 254 20.27 1.57 19.78
N ALA A 255 21.30 1.17 19.06
CA ALA A 255 21.23 0.11 18.06
C ALA A 255 22.41 -0.85 18.17
N ASP A 256 22.15 -2.12 17.84
CA ASP A 256 23.19 -3.09 17.57
C ASP A 256 23.64 -2.97 16.12
N ILE A 257 24.94 -2.70 15.92
CA ILE A 257 25.52 -2.61 14.59
C ILE A 257 26.11 -3.96 14.23
N LEU A 258 25.67 -4.49 13.09
CA LEU A 258 26.16 -5.73 12.52
C LEU A 258 26.89 -5.42 11.22
N GLN A 259 28.13 -5.86 11.11
CA GLN A 259 28.89 -5.82 9.86
C GLN A 259 28.55 -7.07 9.04
N VAL A 260 28.06 -6.86 7.83
CA VAL A 260 27.72 -7.93 6.89
C VAL A 260 28.78 -7.98 5.79
N THR A 261 29.41 -9.14 5.62
CA THR A 261 30.35 -9.41 4.52
C THR A 261 29.94 -10.71 3.82
N PRO A 262 30.46 -11.02 2.61
CA PRO A 262 30.09 -12.26 1.92
C PRO A 262 30.25 -13.49 2.82
N GLY A 263 29.14 -14.15 3.14
CA GLY A 263 29.09 -15.36 3.94
C GLY A 263 29.23 -15.18 5.46
N SER A 264 29.29 -13.94 6.00
CA SER A 264 29.38 -13.74 7.46
C SER A 264 28.67 -12.48 7.97
N ILE A 265 28.19 -12.56 9.21
CA ILE A 265 27.60 -11.44 9.96
C ILE A 265 28.29 -11.41 11.32
N THR A 266 28.91 -10.28 11.65
CA THR A 266 29.61 -10.08 12.93
C THR A 266 29.12 -8.81 13.61
N ARG A 267 29.09 -8.78 14.95
CA ARG A 267 28.80 -7.54 15.68
C ARG A 267 29.99 -6.60 15.56
N ALA A 268 29.74 -5.34 15.19
CA ALA A 268 30.75 -4.30 15.06
C ALA A 268 31.17 -3.74 16.43
#